data_AF-A0A7S2IZZ1-F1
#
_entry.id   AF-A0A7S2IZZ1-F1
#
_cell.length_a   1.000
_cell.length_b   1.000
_cell.length_c   1.000
_cell.angle_alpha   90.00
_cell.angle_beta   90.00
_cell.angle_gamma   90.00
#
_symmetry.space_group_name_H-M   'P 1'
#
loop_
_entity.id
_entity.type
_entity.pdbx_description
1 polymer ?
#
loop_
_entity_poly.entity_id
_entity_poly.type
_entity_poly.pdbx_seq_one_letter_code
_entity_poly.pdbx_strand_id
1 'polypeptide(L)'
;RHVRDIYGWDAPLVTFGGSLAGTLAALMRIHSPSLVDAAWSSSAPLLGYVGTGVSQYAWREQVTKNYDQLSSGCSSLVREAFTALQEASPATVRTELATCEAAIVGSWSIVQAAMWSVVESAGEFCYPPSLSNIHTLCRAVKMSYHHHRMGFHRDKAAKSSPSVSSLSVSSPSVSSPSV
;
A
#
# COMPACT_ATOMS: atom_id res chain seq x y z
N ARG A 1 24.63 -19.83 -39.72
CA ARG A 1 25.90 -19.18 -39.33
C ARG A 1 25.73 -18.67 -37.92
N HIS A 2 26.60 -19.08 -37.00
CA HIS A 2 26.49 -18.66 -35.62
C HIS A 2 26.99 -17.20 -35.52
N VAL A 3 26.35 -16.35 -34.71
CA VAL A 3 26.68 -14.91 -34.63
C VAL A 3 28.15 -14.71 -34.29
N ARG A 4 28.69 -15.57 -33.41
CA ARG A 4 30.11 -15.59 -33.07
C ARG A 4 31.02 -15.83 -34.28
N ASP A 5 30.63 -16.71 -35.20
CA ASP A 5 31.40 -17.00 -36.43
C ASP A 5 31.49 -15.76 -37.34
N ILE A 6 30.42 -14.95 -37.38
CA ILE A 6 30.36 -13.73 -38.22
C ILE A 6 31.36 -12.69 -37.72
N TYR A 7 31.51 -12.58 -36.40
CA TYR A 7 32.37 -11.58 -35.76
C TYR A 7 33.73 -12.14 -35.30
N GLY A 8 34.01 -13.43 -35.53
CA GLY A 8 35.23 -14.10 -35.06
C GLY A 8 35.39 -14.06 -33.54
N TRP A 9 34.29 -14.14 -32.79
CA TRP A 9 34.29 -13.94 -31.33
C TRP A 9 34.22 -15.26 -30.56
N ASP A 10 35.30 -15.60 -29.84
CA ASP A 10 35.42 -16.86 -29.06
C ASP A 10 35.43 -16.66 -27.53
N ALA A 11 35.31 -15.42 -27.03
CA ALA A 11 35.28 -15.18 -25.59
C ALA A 11 33.90 -15.51 -24.99
N PRO A 12 33.83 -16.02 -23.74
CA PRO A 12 32.55 -16.23 -23.07
C PRO A 12 31.76 -14.93 -22.89
N LEU A 13 30.45 -14.98 -23.18
CA LEU A 13 29.50 -13.89 -22.97
C LEU A 13 28.61 -14.21 -21.77
N VAL A 14 28.69 -13.34 -20.77
CA VAL A 14 27.86 -13.42 -19.56
C VAL A 14 26.96 -12.20 -19.47
N THR A 15 25.65 -12.42 -19.27
CA THR A 15 24.69 -11.34 -19.04
C THR A 15 24.47 -11.13 -17.54
N PHE A 16 24.22 -9.89 -17.13
CA PHE A 16 23.96 -9.52 -15.73
C PHE A 16 22.72 -8.65 -15.63
N GLY A 17 21.90 -8.87 -14.61
CA GLY A 17 20.77 -8.00 -14.34
C GLY A 17 20.09 -8.26 -13.00
N GLY A 18 19.43 -7.22 -12.49
CA GLY A 18 18.56 -7.26 -11.33
C GLY A 18 17.09 -7.02 -11.71
N SER A 19 16.13 -7.59 -10.98
CA SER A 19 14.69 -7.35 -11.21
C SER A 19 14.31 -7.67 -12.68
N LEU A 20 13.62 -6.77 -13.38
CA LEU A 20 13.30 -6.92 -14.81
C LEU A 20 14.55 -7.20 -15.66
N ALA A 21 15.67 -6.51 -15.42
CA ALA A 21 16.90 -6.77 -16.15
C ALA A 21 17.47 -8.17 -15.86
N GLY A 22 17.24 -8.70 -14.65
CA GLY A 22 17.58 -10.07 -14.30
C GLY A 22 16.73 -11.09 -15.06
N THR A 23 15.43 -10.81 -15.22
CA THR A 23 14.55 -11.62 -16.09
C THR A 23 15.06 -11.61 -17.53
N LEU A 24 15.42 -10.44 -18.06
CA LEU A 24 15.97 -10.33 -19.42
C LEU A 24 17.32 -11.06 -19.55
N ALA A 25 18.21 -10.96 -18.57
CA ALA A 25 19.48 -11.68 -18.56
C ALA A 25 19.27 -13.20 -18.66
N ALA A 26 18.33 -13.76 -17.88
CA ALA A 26 17.96 -15.17 -17.94
C ALA A 26 17.34 -15.55 -19.30
N LEU A 27 16.41 -14.73 -19.81
CA LEU A 27 15.77 -14.98 -21.10
C LEU A 27 16.77 -14.95 -22.27
N MET A 28 17.76 -14.05 -22.24
CA MET A 28 18.83 -14.04 -23.25
C MET A 28 19.62 -15.35 -23.26
N ARG A 29 19.92 -15.92 -22.08
CA ARG A 29 20.59 -17.22 -21.98
C ARG A 29 19.69 -18.37 -22.49
N ILE A 30 18.41 -18.35 -22.16
CA ILE A 30 17.44 -19.38 -22.57
C ILE A 30 17.20 -19.36 -24.08
N HIS A 31 16.99 -18.18 -24.67
CA HIS A 31 16.62 -18.03 -26.08
C HIS A 31 17.82 -18.00 -27.04
N SER A 32 18.99 -17.58 -26.56
CA SER A 32 20.20 -17.47 -27.37
C SER A 32 21.36 -18.28 -26.76
N PRO A 33 21.18 -19.58 -26.48
CA PRO A 33 22.16 -20.36 -25.72
C PRO A 33 23.48 -20.58 -26.47
N SER A 34 23.48 -20.44 -27.79
CA SER A 34 24.70 -20.48 -28.58
C SER A 34 25.53 -19.18 -28.39
N LEU A 35 24.87 -18.05 -28.12
CA LEU A 35 25.51 -16.73 -28.02
C LEU A 35 25.89 -16.37 -26.57
N VAL A 36 24.98 -16.60 -25.62
CA VAL A 36 25.16 -16.26 -24.20
C VAL A 36 25.51 -17.52 -23.43
N ASP A 37 26.67 -17.59 -22.80
CA ASP A 37 27.15 -18.80 -22.11
C ASP A 37 26.62 -18.89 -20.69
N ALA A 38 26.44 -17.76 -20.01
CA ALA A 38 25.90 -17.69 -18.66
C ALA A 38 25.08 -16.41 -18.43
N ALA A 39 24.22 -16.46 -17.41
CA ALA A 39 23.43 -15.31 -16.98
C ALA A 39 23.41 -15.20 -15.46
N TRP A 40 23.68 -14.00 -14.94
CA TRP A 40 23.47 -13.63 -13.55
C TRP A 40 22.11 -12.91 -13.42
N SER A 41 21.14 -13.60 -12.82
CA SER A 41 19.75 -13.15 -12.70
C SER A 41 19.41 -12.87 -11.24
N SER A 42 19.68 -11.66 -10.77
CA SER A 42 19.47 -11.28 -9.37
C SER A 42 18.04 -10.80 -9.13
N SER A 43 17.35 -11.35 -8.14
CA SER A 43 15.98 -10.93 -7.76
C SER A 43 14.99 -10.88 -8.94
N ALA A 44 15.13 -11.79 -9.91
CA ALA A 44 14.31 -11.82 -11.10
C ALA A 44 13.00 -12.61 -10.85
N PRO A 45 11.82 -12.01 -11.04
CA PRO A 45 10.54 -12.67 -10.78
C PRO A 45 10.13 -13.59 -11.95
N LEU A 46 10.95 -14.57 -12.32
CA LEU A 46 10.69 -15.48 -13.45
C LEU A 46 9.38 -16.27 -13.30
N LEU A 47 8.98 -16.58 -12.06
CA LEU A 47 7.73 -17.25 -11.73
C LEU A 47 6.59 -16.27 -11.37
N GLY A 48 6.78 -14.96 -11.53
CA GLY A 48 5.78 -13.95 -11.18
C GLY A 48 4.67 -13.76 -12.22
N TYR A 49 4.71 -14.50 -13.33
CA TYR A 49 3.77 -14.36 -14.45
C TYR A 49 2.53 -15.26 -14.30
N VAL A 50 1.45 -14.89 -14.97
CA VAL A 50 0.21 -15.67 -15.04
C VAL A 50 0.50 -17.08 -15.57
N GLY A 51 -0.08 -18.11 -14.94
CA GLY A 51 0.04 -19.50 -15.38
C GLY A 51 1.24 -20.26 -14.82
N THR A 52 2.04 -19.66 -13.93
CA THR A 52 3.20 -20.29 -13.27
C THR A 52 2.86 -21.03 -11.97
N GLY A 53 1.63 -20.88 -11.47
CA GLY A 53 1.18 -21.46 -10.21
C GLY A 53 1.55 -20.66 -8.96
N VAL A 54 2.27 -19.55 -9.09
CA VAL A 54 2.54 -18.63 -7.98
C VAL A 54 1.29 -17.78 -7.68
N SER A 55 0.96 -17.65 -6.39
CA SER A 55 -0.15 -16.80 -5.95
C SER A 55 0.10 -15.34 -6.32
N GLN A 56 -0.93 -14.67 -6.85
CA GLN A 56 -0.91 -13.22 -7.11
C GLN A 56 -0.69 -12.38 -5.84
N TYR A 57 -0.84 -12.97 -4.65
CA TYR A 57 -0.62 -12.31 -3.36
C TYR A 57 0.76 -12.57 -2.76
N ALA A 58 1.58 -13.44 -3.37
CA ALA A 58 2.86 -13.87 -2.80
C ALA A 58 3.80 -12.69 -2.49
N TRP A 59 3.84 -11.67 -3.37
CA TRP A 59 4.62 -10.45 -3.15
C TRP A 59 4.19 -9.71 -1.87
N ARG A 60 2.90 -9.40 -1.74
CA ARG A 60 2.37 -8.67 -0.57
C ARG A 60 2.44 -9.49 0.71
N GLU A 61 2.35 -10.81 0.62
CA GLU A 61 2.59 -11.70 1.75
C GLU A 61 4.04 -11.59 2.24
N GLN A 62 5.01 -11.57 1.33
CA GLN A 62 6.41 -11.41 1.69
C GLN A 62 6.71 -10.01 2.24
N VAL A 63 6.17 -8.94 1.63
CA VAL A 63 6.26 -7.58 2.17
C VAL A 63 5.70 -7.52 3.60
N THR A 64 4.53 -8.12 3.83
CA THR A 64 3.93 -8.20 5.18
C THR A 64 4.86 -8.88 6.18
N LYS A 65 5.50 -9.99 5.80
CA LYS A 65 6.48 -10.69 6.64
C LYS A 65 7.68 -9.81 6.97
N ASN A 66 8.21 -9.04 6.01
CA ASN A 66 9.32 -8.12 6.26
C ASN A 66 8.96 -7.08 7.34
N TYR A 67 7.73 -6.56 7.33
CA TYR A 67 7.26 -5.63 8.35
C TYR A 67 7.24 -6.23 9.76
N ASP A 68 6.77 -7.47 9.91
CA ASP A 68 6.74 -8.12 11.22
C ASP A 68 8.11 -8.59 11.70
N GLN A 69 8.98 -9.02 10.77
CA GLN A 69 10.36 -9.40 11.09
C GLN A 69 11.18 -8.21 11.58
N LEU A 70 11.00 -7.05 10.95
CA LEU A 70 11.74 -5.85 11.29
C LEU A 70 11.07 -5.10 12.45
N SER A 71 9.75 -5.01 12.50
CA SER A 71 9.02 -4.31 13.56
C SER A 71 7.82 -5.12 14.04
N SER A 72 8.03 -5.92 15.09
CA SER A 72 6.99 -6.79 15.67
C SER A 72 5.63 -6.10 15.85
N GLY A 73 4.58 -6.71 15.31
CA GLY A 73 3.20 -6.23 15.38
C GLY A 73 2.85 -5.11 14.40
N CYS A 74 3.82 -4.65 13.59
CA CYS A 74 3.57 -3.56 12.66
C CYS A 74 2.61 -3.94 11.53
N SER A 75 2.63 -5.18 11.03
CA SER A 75 1.69 -5.54 9.96
C SER A 75 0.24 -5.46 10.42
N SER A 76 -0.03 -5.77 11.69
CA SER A 76 -1.37 -5.65 12.30
C SER A 76 -1.77 -4.18 12.43
N LEU A 77 -0.86 -3.33 12.91
CA LEU A 77 -1.09 -1.89 12.99
C LEU A 77 -1.36 -1.25 11.61
N VAL A 78 -0.62 -1.67 10.57
CA VAL A 78 -0.85 -1.21 9.20
C VAL A 78 -2.23 -1.66 8.72
N ARG A 79 -2.66 -2.90 8.96
CA ARG A 79 -4.03 -3.35 8.62
C ARG A 79 -5.09 -2.50 9.31
N GLU A 80 -4.93 -2.23 10.60
CA GLU A 80 -5.86 -1.37 11.35
C GLU A 80 -5.93 0.05 10.77
N ALA A 81 -4.80 0.61 10.34
CA ALA A 81 -4.76 1.92 9.68
C ALA A 81 -5.48 1.91 8.32
N PHE A 82 -5.32 0.86 7.52
CA PHE A 82 -6.09 0.67 6.27
C PHE A 82 -7.59 0.61 6.55
N THR A 83 -8.03 -0.20 7.53
CA THR A 83 -9.44 -0.29 7.92
C THR A 83 -9.99 1.06 8.39
N ALA A 84 -9.24 1.78 9.24
CA ALA A 84 -9.67 3.08 9.74
C ALA A 84 -9.85 4.11 8.62
N LEU A 85 -8.94 4.14 7.63
CA LEU A 85 -9.05 5.05 6.49
C LEU A 85 -10.16 4.65 5.51
N GLN A 86 -10.45 3.35 5.36
CA GLN A 86 -11.56 2.86 4.55
C GLN A 86 -12.92 3.28 5.12
N GLU A 87 -13.06 3.29 6.45
CA GLU A 87 -14.29 3.67 7.15
C GLU A 87 -14.43 5.19 7.35
N ALA A 88 -13.38 5.96 7.09
CA ALA A 88 -13.34 7.40 7.29
C ALA A 88 -14.03 8.18 6.16
N SER A 89 -14.44 9.42 6.47
CA SER A 89 -14.95 10.32 5.43
C SER A 89 -13.83 10.78 4.48
N PRO A 90 -14.11 11.10 3.21
CA PRO A 90 -13.09 11.64 2.30
C PRO A 90 -12.37 12.88 2.86
N ALA A 91 -13.08 13.76 3.58
CA ALA A 91 -12.50 14.93 4.23
C ALA A 91 -11.51 14.55 5.33
N THR A 92 -11.83 13.53 6.13
CA THR A 92 -10.92 12.97 7.13
C THR A 92 -9.69 12.38 6.44
N VAL A 93 -9.87 11.49 5.45
CA VAL A 93 -8.76 10.87 4.71
C VAL A 93 -7.84 11.93 4.10
N ARG A 94 -8.39 13.02 3.54
CA ARG A 94 -7.60 14.12 2.97
C ARG A 94 -6.77 14.84 4.03
N THR A 95 -7.33 15.04 5.21
CA THR A 95 -6.64 15.70 6.32
C THR A 95 -5.53 14.81 6.87
N GLU A 96 -5.82 13.53 7.11
CA GLU A 96 -4.88 12.57 7.68
C GLU A 96 -3.72 12.25 6.72
N LEU A 97 -4.01 12.05 5.44
CA LEU A 97 -3.00 11.77 4.41
C LEU A 97 -2.40 13.05 3.80
N ALA A 98 -2.87 14.23 4.22
CA ALA A 98 -2.45 15.53 3.73
C ALA A 98 -2.42 15.63 2.18
N THR A 99 -3.43 15.07 1.50
CA THR A 99 -3.43 15.05 0.02
C THR A 99 -3.76 16.42 -0.55
N CYS A 100 -3.02 16.83 -1.59
CA CYS A 100 -3.22 18.10 -2.29
C CYS A 100 -4.61 18.13 -2.96
N GLU A 101 -4.97 17.08 -3.68
CA GLU A 101 -6.21 16.98 -4.44
C GLU A 101 -7.31 16.23 -3.68
N ALA A 102 -8.54 16.76 -3.71
CA ALA A 102 -9.71 16.10 -3.14
C ALA A 102 -10.17 14.87 -3.95
N ALA A 103 -9.81 14.78 -5.24
CA ALA A 103 -10.21 13.68 -6.11
C ALA A 103 -9.59 12.33 -5.69
N ILE A 104 -8.40 12.36 -5.06
CA ILE A 104 -7.68 11.17 -4.61
C ILE A 104 -8.46 10.43 -3.52
N VAL A 105 -9.07 11.18 -2.60
CA VAL A 105 -9.77 10.63 -1.43
C VAL A 105 -11.23 10.25 -1.70
N GLY A 106 -11.74 10.56 -2.90
CA GLY A 106 -13.08 10.17 -3.32
C GLY A 106 -13.21 8.70 -3.71
N SER A 107 -12.09 7.97 -3.86
CA SER A 107 -12.07 6.56 -4.23
C SER A 107 -11.15 5.76 -3.31
N TRP A 108 -11.72 4.81 -2.58
CA TRP A 108 -10.93 3.92 -1.73
C TRP A 108 -9.89 3.12 -2.50
N SER A 109 -10.15 2.73 -3.76
CA SER A 109 -9.17 1.98 -4.54
C SER A 109 -7.90 2.78 -4.83
N ILE A 110 -8.03 4.09 -5.04
CA ILE A 110 -6.89 5.00 -5.26
C ILE A 110 -6.12 5.17 -3.95
N VAL A 111 -6.82 5.44 -2.84
CA VAL A 111 -6.20 5.56 -1.52
C VAL A 111 -5.47 4.28 -1.15
N GLN A 112 -6.12 3.13 -1.31
CA GLN A 112 -5.55 1.82 -1.04
C GLN A 112 -4.31 1.54 -1.89
N ALA A 113 -4.33 1.88 -3.18
CA ALA A 113 -3.17 1.72 -4.07
C ALA A 113 -2.00 2.62 -3.66
N ALA A 114 -2.26 3.89 -3.31
CA ALA A 114 -1.24 4.82 -2.84
C ALA A 114 -0.61 4.33 -1.53
N MET A 115 -1.42 3.86 -0.58
CA MET A 115 -0.94 3.29 0.67
C MET A 115 -0.09 2.04 0.44
N TRP A 116 -0.54 1.11 -0.42
CA TRP A 116 0.26 -0.06 -0.79
C TRP A 116 1.59 0.33 -1.43
N SER A 117 1.62 1.37 -2.28
CA SER A 117 2.88 1.84 -2.89
C SER A 117 3.92 2.25 -1.85
N VAL A 118 3.50 2.91 -0.75
CA VAL A 118 4.41 3.26 0.35
C VAL A 118 4.86 2.00 1.09
N VAL A 119 3.92 1.10 1.39
CA VAL A 119 4.20 -0.12 2.14
C VAL A 119 5.17 -1.04 1.38
N GLU A 120 4.91 -1.26 0.09
CA GLU A 120 5.71 -2.08 -0.81
C GLU A 120 7.10 -1.49 -1.02
N SER A 121 7.23 -0.17 -1.21
CA SER A 121 8.54 0.48 -1.37
C SER A 121 9.45 0.25 -0.17
N ALA A 122 8.94 0.45 1.05
CA ALA A 122 9.71 0.19 2.27
C ALA A 122 9.97 -1.31 2.50
N GLY A 123 9.04 -2.17 2.06
CA GLY A 123 9.19 -3.63 2.12
C GLY A 123 10.22 -4.19 1.14
N GLU A 124 10.40 -3.55 -0.02
CA GLU A 124 11.37 -3.92 -1.05
C GLU A 124 12.80 -3.52 -0.64
N PHE A 125 12.97 -2.29 -0.15
CA PHE A 125 14.27 -1.72 0.21
C PHE A 125 14.57 -1.81 1.71
N CYS A 126 14.38 -2.99 2.29
CA CYS A 126 14.50 -3.21 3.73
C CYS A 126 15.85 -3.79 4.20
N TYR A 127 16.86 -3.85 3.33
CA TYR A 127 18.19 -4.41 3.64
C TYR A 127 19.32 -3.36 3.45
N PRO A 128 20.38 -3.38 4.30
CA PRO A 128 20.47 -4.14 5.54
C PRO A 128 19.43 -3.67 6.57
N PRO A 129 18.99 -4.53 7.51
CA PRO A 129 17.95 -4.18 8.50
C PRO A 129 18.19 -2.86 9.24
N SER A 130 19.47 -2.52 9.50
CA SER A 130 19.88 -1.29 10.17
C SER A 130 19.58 -0.01 9.39
N LEU A 131 19.40 -0.10 8.07
CA LEU A 131 19.06 1.01 7.20
C LEU A 131 17.59 0.99 6.75
N SER A 132 16.81 -0.01 7.19
CA SER A 132 15.39 -0.09 6.86
C SER A 132 14.60 1.05 7.50
N ASN A 133 13.72 1.67 6.71
CA ASN A 133 12.78 2.69 7.19
C ASN A 133 11.51 2.10 7.83
N ILE A 134 11.30 0.79 7.80
CA ILE A 134 10.09 0.12 8.30
C ILE A 134 9.82 0.50 9.76
N HIS A 135 10.82 0.45 10.64
CA HIS A 135 10.65 0.86 12.05
C HIS A 135 10.13 2.28 12.21
N THR A 136 10.67 3.22 11.42
CA THR A 136 10.28 4.64 11.47
C THR A 136 8.85 4.81 10.98
N LEU A 137 8.49 4.16 9.86
CA LEU A 137 7.14 4.17 9.32
C LEU A 137 6.13 3.59 10.32
N CYS A 138 6.42 2.42 10.89
CA CYS A 138 5.59 1.77 11.88
C CYS A 138 5.37 2.65 13.13
N ARG A 139 6.42 3.34 13.59
CA ARG A 139 6.32 4.29 14.70
C ARG A 139 5.43 5.48 14.34
N ALA A 140 5.57 6.03 13.14
CA ALA A 140 4.74 7.14 12.66
C ALA A 140 3.26 6.73 12.60
N VAL A 141 2.94 5.58 12.00
CA VAL A 141 1.58 5.03 11.97
C VAL A 141 1.04 4.86 13.39
N LYS A 142 1.83 4.33 14.32
CA LYS A 142 1.42 4.14 15.72
C LYS A 142 1.08 5.45 16.40
N MET A 143 1.91 6.48 16.21
CA MET A 143 1.70 7.80 16.81
C MET A 143 0.43 8.46 16.25
N SER A 144 0.25 8.46 14.93
CA SER A 144 -0.95 9.00 14.29
C SER A 144 -2.20 8.23 14.70
N TYR A 145 -2.14 6.89 14.69
CA TYR A 145 -3.28 6.06 15.07
C TYR A 145 -3.73 6.30 16.52
N HIS A 146 -2.80 6.40 17.48
CA HIS A 146 -3.16 6.70 18.87
C HIS A 146 -3.68 8.13 19.07
N HIS A 147 -3.10 9.12 18.41
CA HIS A 147 -3.56 10.50 18.48
C HIS A 147 -5.03 10.61 17.99
N HIS A 148 -5.37 9.92 16.89
CA HIS A 148 -6.68 10.04 16.26
C HIS A 148 -7.71 9.05 16.78
N ARG A 149 -7.32 7.89 17.35
CA ARG A 149 -8.26 6.99 18.03
C ARG A 149 -8.93 7.67 19.23
N MET A 150 -8.24 8.60 19.90
CA MET A 150 -8.82 9.46 20.94
C MET A 150 -9.82 10.49 20.39
N GLY A 151 -9.67 10.91 19.13
CA GLY A 151 -10.61 11.80 18.42
C GLY A 151 -11.82 11.06 17.82
N PHE A 152 -11.58 9.90 17.18
CA PHE A 152 -12.63 9.06 16.59
C PHE A 152 -13.62 8.52 17.64
N HIS A 153 -13.17 8.23 18.86
CA HIS A 153 -14.07 7.88 19.96
C HIS A 153 -14.89 9.08 20.47
N ARG A 154 -14.37 10.31 20.41
CA ARG A 154 -15.13 11.53 20.72
C ARG A 154 -16.25 11.77 19.72
N ASP A 155 -16.01 11.55 18.43
CA ASP A 155 -17.02 11.75 17.39
C ASP A 155 -18.10 10.65 17.39
N LYS A 156 -17.74 9.41 17.76
CA LYS A 156 -18.73 8.35 18.02
C LYS A 156 -19.56 8.64 19.28
N ALA A 157 -18.96 9.16 20.35
CA ALA A 157 -19.67 9.55 21.57
C ALA A 157 -20.60 10.77 21.37
N ALA A 158 -20.21 11.73 20.54
CA ALA A 158 -21.03 12.90 20.21
C ALA A 158 -22.28 12.51 19.37
N LYS A 159 -22.17 11.47 18.54
CA LYS A 159 -23.30 10.94 17.73
C LYS A 159 -24.23 10.00 18.52
N SER A 160 -23.85 9.53 19.70
CA SER A 160 -24.68 8.64 20.54
C SER A 160 -25.51 9.37 21.61
N SER A 161 -25.42 10.69 21.71
CA SER A 161 -26.25 11.49 22.63
C SER A 161 -27.60 11.82 21.99
N PRO A 162 -28.74 11.34 22.53
CA PRO A 162 -30.05 11.74 22.00
C PRO A 162 -30.32 13.20 22.40
N SER A 163 -30.55 14.06 21.41
CA SER A 163 -31.06 15.42 21.63
C SER A 163 -32.52 15.34 22.11
N VAL A 164 -32.75 15.45 23.42
CA VAL A 164 -34.09 15.65 23.95
C VAL A 164 -34.37 17.15 24.01
N SER A 165 -35.16 17.64 23.05
CA SER A 165 -35.85 18.94 23.15
C SER A 165 -37.16 18.87 22.36
N SER A 166 -38.20 18.30 22.98
CA SER A 166 -39.58 18.48 22.53
C SER A 166 -40.21 19.64 23.31
N LEU A 167 -40.28 20.82 22.69
CA LEU A 167 -41.14 21.92 23.14
C LEU A 167 -42.46 21.82 22.37
N SER A 168 -43.51 21.39 23.07
CA SER A 168 -44.90 21.44 22.61
C SER A 168 -45.43 22.87 22.69
N VAL A 169 -45.82 23.44 21.55
CA VAL A 169 -46.58 24.69 21.48
C VAL A 169 -48.06 24.36 21.35
N SER A 170 -48.84 24.70 22.37
CA SER A 170 -50.30 24.66 22.37
C SER A 170 -50.87 26.04 21.98
N SER A 171 -51.69 26.09 20.92
CA SER A 171 -52.45 27.28 20.52
C SER A 171 -53.84 27.30 21.17
N PRO A 172 -54.34 28.47 21.64
CA PRO A 172 -55.76 28.70 21.81
C PRO A 172 -56.32 29.65 20.74
N SER A 173 -57.57 29.37 20.36
CA SER A 173 -58.44 30.04 19.40
C SER A 173 -58.83 31.46 19.81
N VAL A 174 -58.88 32.37 18.84
CA VAL A 174 -59.41 33.74 18.95
C VAL A 174 -60.91 33.75 18.68
N SER A 175 -61.70 34.30 19.59
CA SER A 175 -63.10 34.69 19.40
C SER A 175 -63.23 36.21 19.44
N SER A 176 -63.73 36.81 18.37
CA SER A 176 -63.97 38.26 18.22
C SER A 176 -65.13 38.75 19.10
N PRO A 177 -65.12 40.00 19.58
CA PRO A 177 -66.30 40.65 20.13
C PRO A 177 -67.05 41.48 19.06
N SER A 178 -68.35 41.60 19.28
CA SER A 178 -69.31 42.40 18.52
C SER A 178 -69.07 43.90 18.70
N VAL A 179 -69.16 44.68 17.62
CA VAL A 179 -70.08 45.81 17.32
C VAL A 179 -69.86 46.18 15.86
#